data_AF-A0A3D0VQ80-F1
#
_entry.id   AF-A0A3D0VQ80-F1
#
_cell.length_a   1.000
_cell.length_b   1.000
_cell.length_c   1.000
_cell.angle_alpha   90.00
_cell.angle_beta   90.00
_cell.angle_gamma   90.00
#
_symmetry.space_group_name_H-M   'P 1'
#
loop_
_entity.id
_entity.type
_entity.pdbx_description
1 polymer ?
#
loop_
_entity_poly.entity_id
_entity_poly.type
_entity_poly.pdbx_seq_one_letter_code
_entity_poly.pdbx_strand_id
1 'polypeptide(L)'
;MLASDEIREYIAFRHANWHDYARQMARVYKFEGWEDDLLDEAIIAILEKPEEKIHSMLQRRTAKIVNGRPTTELDKFILLIMNRNATSPAAPFRKNTLGEKITSRRNKTIKAAKHVPLNGYDRAADEFDTSAAEKLDRMHSRNIKLLRANGFTPDAIALYRRIVEQSGRPATEFEETAINNITKFLITQ
;
A
#
# COMPACT_ATOMS: atom_id res chain seq x y z
N MET A 1 -6.97 -4.42 19.90
CA MET A 1 -6.41 -5.68 20.43
C MET A 1 -5.44 -6.21 19.39
N LEU A 2 -4.19 -6.47 19.78
CA LEU A 2 -3.22 -7.15 18.92
C LEU A 2 -3.67 -8.60 18.83
N ALA A 3 -4.01 -9.10 17.63
CA ALA A 3 -4.33 -10.52 17.42
C ALA A 3 -3.26 -11.41 18.10
N SER A 4 -3.67 -12.49 18.76
CA SER A 4 -2.73 -13.43 19.40
C SER A 4 -1.58 -13.83 18.48
N ASP A 5 -0.40 -14.04 19.05
CA ASP A 5 0.81 -14.39 18.31
C ASP A 5 0.61 -15.62 17.42
N GLU A 6 -0.20 -16.59 17.86
CA GLU A 6 -0.58 -17.76 17.08
C GLU A 6 -1.30 -17.41 15.76
N ILE A 7 -2.24 -16.46 15.79
CA ILE A 7 -2.98 -16.02 14.60
C ILE A 7 -2.01 -15.31 13.64
N ARG A 8 -1.13 -14.46 14.16
CA ARG A 8 -0.14 -13.73 13.36
C ARG A 8 0.83 -14.67 12.66
N GLU A 9 1.38 -15.64 13.40
CA GLU A 9 2.27 -16.65 12.86
C GLU A 9 1.57 -17.49 11.78
N TYR A 10 0.31 -17.87 12.00
CA TYR A 10 -0.44 -18.63 11.02
C TYR A 10 -0.69 -17.84 9.73
N ILE A 11 -1.08 -16.57 9.86
CA ILE A 11 -1.27 -15.67 8.71
C ILE A 11 0.04 -15.52 7.95
N ALA A 12 1.15 -15.21 8.63
CA ALA A 12 2.46 -15.08 8.00
C ALA A 12 2.89 -16.37 7.27
N PHE A 13 2.66 -17.54 7.89
CA PHE A 13 2.97 -18.84 7.28
C PHE A 13 2.12 -19.13 6.02
N ARG A 14 0.84 -18.72 6.01
CA ARG A 14 -0.06 -18.98 4.89
C ARG A 14 -0.05 -17.89 3.82
N HIS A 15 0.46 -16.70 4.13
CA HIS A 15 0.39 -15.50 3.30
C HIS A 15 0.78 -15.74 1.84
N ALA A 16 1.95 -16.34 1.59
CA ALA A 16 2.43 -16.60 0.23
C ALA A 16 1.46 -17.47 -0.59
N ASN A 17 0.85 -18.49 0.02
CA ASN A 17 -0.11 -19.36 -0.67
C ASN A 17 -1.42 -18.64 -0.98
N TRP A 18 -1.89 -17.79 -0.05
CA TRP A 18 -3.08 -16.98 -0.28
C TRP A 18 -2.84 -15.93 -1.35
N HIS A 19 -1.63 -15.38 -1.41
CA HIS A 19 -1.19 -14.44 -2.44
C HIS A 19 -1.18 -15.07 -3.84
N ASP A 20 -0.64 -16.29 -3.97
CA ASP A 20 -0.66 -17.02 -5.24
C ASP A 20 -2.09 -17.29 -5.72
N TYR A 21 -3.01 -17.55 -4.79
CA TYR A 21 -4.44 -17.67 -5.11
C TYR A 21 -5.04 -16.32 -5.54
N ALA A 22 -4.70 -15.22 -4.87
CA ALA A 22 -5.13 -13.88 -5.25
C ALA A 22 -4.65 -13.51 -6.67
N ARG A 23 -3.39 -13.82 -7.02
CA ARG A 23 -2.85 -13.73 -8.40
C ARG A 23 -3.66 -14.51 -9.41
N GLN A 24 -3.97 -15.76 -9.08
CA GLN A 24 -4.79 -16.58 -9.96
C GLN A 24 -6.17 -15.94 -10.19
N MET A 25 -6.83 -15.48 -9.12
CA MET A 25 -8.13 -14.81 -9.20
C MET A 25 -8.05 -13.53 -10.04
N ALA A 26 -7.02 -12.71 -9.83
CA ALA A 26 -6.83 -11.47 -10.58
C ALA A 26 -6.69 -11.71 -12.08
N ARG A 27 -5.93 -12.73 -12.47
CA ARG A 27 -5.82 -13.15 -13.88
C ARG A 27 -7.15 -13.65 -14.46
N VAL A 28 -7.84 -14.53 -13.73
CA VAL A 28 -9.13 -15.10 -14.19
C VAL A 28 -10.20 -14.03 -14.38
N TYR A 29 -10.25 -13.07 -13.45
CA TYR A 29 -11.29 -12.04 -13.40
C TYR A 29 -10.83 -10.68 -13.95
N LYS A 30 -9.66 -10.65 -14.60
CA LYS A 30 -9.10 -9.52 -15.35
C LYS A 30 -8.89 -8.25 -14.52
N PHE A 31 -8.30 -8.42 -13.34
CA PHE A 31 -7.86 -7.32 -12.47
C PHE A 31 -6.41 -7.50 -12.02
N GLU A 32 -5.53 -7.99 -12.89
CA GLU A 32 -4.09 -8.13 -12.57
C GLU A 32 -3.48 -6.80 -12.07
N GLY A 33 -2.61 -6.89 -11.06
CA GLY A 33 -2.03 -5.76 -10.33
C GLY A 33 -2.85 -5.29 -9.11
N TRP A 34 -3.91 -6.02 -8.73
CA TRP A 34 -4.78 -5.74 -7.58
C TRP A 34 -4.84 -6.93 -6.59
N GLU A 35 -3.87 -7.84 -6.67
CA GLU A 35 -3.83 -9.06 -5.88
C GLU A 35 -3.61 -8.79 -4.39
N ASP A 36 -2.71 -7.85 -4.10
CA ASP A 36 -2.40 -7.42 -2.73
C ASP A 36 -3.65 -6.84 -2.06
N ASP A 37 -4.32 -5.90 -2.73
CA ASP A 37 -5.57 -5.32 -2.24
C ASP A 37 -6.66 -6.38 -2.03
N LEU A 38 -6.75 -7.41 -2.88
CA LEU A 38 -7.72 -8.49 -2.73
C LEU A 38 -7.44 -9.33 -1.48
N LEU A 39 -6.17 -9.65 -1.23
CA LEU A 39 -5.74 -10.42 -0.08
C LEU A 39 -5.87 -9.62 1.21
N ASP A 40 -5.43 -8.36 1.21
CA ASP A 40 -5.50 -7.46 2.37
C ASP A 40 -6.94 -7.27 2.84
N GLU A 41 -7.89 -7.05 1.93
CA GLU A 41 -9.32 -6.98 2.24
C GLU A 41 -9.84 -8.27 2.90
N ALA A 42 -9.36 -9.44 2.45
CA ALA A 42 -9.72 -10.71 3.06
C ALA A 42 -9.10 -10.87 4.46
N ILE A 43 -7.86 -10.39 4.66
CA ILE A 43 -7.18 -10.39 5.96
C ILE A 43 -7.85 -9.40 6.93
N ILE A 44 -8.24 -8.22 6.47
CA ILE A 44 -9.00 -7.26 7.29
C ILE A 44 -10.34 -7.87 7.73
N ALA A 45 -11.08 -8.49 6.80
CA ALA A 45 -12.37 -9.11 7.10
C ALA A 45 -12.30 -10.28 8.11
N ILE A 46 -11.13 -10.91 8.27
CA ILE A 46 -10.90 -11.88 9.34
C ILE A 46 -10.51 -11.21 10.65
N LEU A 47 -9.64 -10.18 10.62
CA LEU A 47 -9.17 -9.46 11.81
C LEU A 47 -10.28 -8.65 12.49
N GLU A 48 -11.33 -8.29 11.76
CA GLU A 48 -12.55 -7.67 12.32
C GLU A 48 -13.42 -8.66 13.11
N LYS A 49 -13.18 -9.97 13.02
CA LYS A 49 -13.95 -10.96 13.77
C LYS A 49 -13.49 -11.06 15.23
N PRO A 50 -14.38 -11.48 16.14
CA PRO A 50 -13.96 -11.83 17.50
C PRO A 50 -12.85 -12.88 17.49
N GLU A 51 -11.84 -12.68 18.33
CA GLU A 51 -10.62 -13.49 18.37
C GLU A 51 -10.92 -14.98 18.66
N GLU A 52 -11.91 -15.25 19.52
CA GLU A 52 -12.39 -16.61 19.81
C GLU A 52 -12.90 -17.32 18.55
N LYS A 53 -13.53 -16.55 17.65
CA LYS A 53 -14.02 -17.08 16.38
C LYS A 53 -12.85 -17.45 15.49
N ILE A 54 -11.81 -16.63 15.42
CA ILE A 54 -10.60 -16.87 14.62
C ILE A 54 -9.88 -18.13 15.14
N HIS A 55 -9.65 -18.24 16.45
CA HIS A 55 -9.07 -19.45 17.06
C HIS A 55 -9.91 -20.70 16.78
N SER A 56 -11.24 -20.61 16.86
CA SER A 56 -12.10 -21.76 16.56
C SER A 56 -11.96 -22.25 15.11
N MET A 57 -11.67 -21.35 14.17
CA MET A 57 -11.43 -21.69 12.76
C MET A 57 -10.02 -22.24 12.55
N LEU A 58 -9.03 -21.70 13.26
CA LEU A 58 -7.64 -22.16 13.23
C LEU A 58 -7.50 -23.61 13.73
N GLN A 59 -8.21 -23.97 14.80
CA GLN A 59 -8.15 -25.31 15.39
C GLN A 59 -8.83 -26.40 14.53
N ARG A 60 -9.77 -26.01 13.66
CA ARG A 60 -10.51 -26.94 12.81
C ARG A 60 -9.75 -27.23 11.53
N ARG A 61 -9.05 -28.36 11.52
CA ARG A 61 -8.29 -28.84 10.36
C ARG A 61 -9.22 -29.40 9.27
N THR A 62 -8.75 -29.31 8.05
CA THR A 62 -9.39 -29.84 6.84
C THR A 62 -8.52 -30.94 6.25
N ALA A 63 -9.07 -31.71 5.30
CA ALA A 63 -8.33 -32.82 4.67
C ALA A 63 -7.20 -32.38 3.72
N LYS A 64 -7.23 -31.13 3.23
CA LYS A 64 -6.24 -30.63 2.27
C LYS A 64 -4.94 -30.29 2.98
N ILE A 65 -3.81 -30.65 2.38
CA ILE A 65 -2.46 -30.37 2.88
C ILE A 65 -1.78 -29.37 1.95
N VAL A 66 -1.21 -28.31 2.51
CA VAL A 66 -0.44 -27.29 1.79
C VAL A 66 0.82 -27.01 2.60
N ASN A 67 1.99 -27.02 1.94
CA ASN A 67 3.30 -26.81 2.57
C ASN A 67 3.53 -27.74 3.79
N GLY A 68 3.19 -29.02 3.64
CA GLY A 68 3.36 -30.04 4.69
C GLY A 68 2.44 -29.88 5.91
N ARG A 69 1.49 -28.93 5.92
CA ARG A 69 0.54 -28.73 7.02
C ARG A 69 -0.92 -28.78 6.53
N PRO A 70 -1.85 -29.41 7.26
CA PRO A 70 -3.27 -29.35 6.96
C PRO A 70 -3.76 -27.90 6.88
N THR A 71 -4.59 -27.58 5.90
CA THR A 71 -5.32 -26.32 5.88
C THR A 71 -6.41 -26.34 6.95
N THR A 72 -6.87 -25.17 7.37
CA THR A 72 -7.87 -25.01 8.43
C THR A 72 -9.13 -24.37 7.88
N GLU A 73 -10.18 -24.30 8.69
CA GLU A 73 -11.38 -23.53 8.32
C GLU A 73 -11.06 -22.04 8.12
N LEU A 74 -9.98 -21.54 8.73
CA LEU A 74 -9.47 -20.19 8.49
C LEU A 74 -9.03 -20.00 7.03
N ASP A 75 -8.30 -20.96 6.46
CA ASP A 75 -7.92 -20.93 5.04
C ASP A 75 -9.15 -20.90 4.14
N LYS A 76 -10.14 -21.76 4.41
CA LYS A 76 -11.39 -21.79 3.64
C LYS A 76 -12.13 -20.46 3.72
N PHE A 77 -12.16 -19.85 4.90
CA PHE A 77 -12.78 -18.55 5.09
C PHE A 77 -12.09 -17.47 4.24
N ILE A 78 -10.76 -17.38 4.30
CA ILE A 78 -9.97 -16.43 3.52
C ILE A 78 -10.21 -16.62 2.01
N LEU A 79 -10.13 -17.86 1.51
CA LEU A 79 -10.39 -18.16 0.11
C LEU A 79 -11.83 -17.81 -0.31
N LEU A 80 -12.82 -18.06 0.56
CA LEU A 80 -14.21 -17.71 0.31
C LEU A 80 -14.41 -16.18 0.19
N ILE A 81 -13.79 -15.41 1.07
CA ILE A 81 -13.86 -13.94 1.02
C ILE A 81 -13.18 -13.42 -0.22
N MET A 82 -11.97 -13.90 -0.55
CA MET A 82 -11.29 -13.51 -1.80
C MET A 82 -12.13 -13.85 -3.02
N ASN A 83 -12.71 -15.05 -3.08
CA ASN A 83 -13.58 -15.43 -4.20
C ASN A 83 -14.82 -14.53 -4.29
N ARG A 84 -15.47 -14.21 -3.17
CA ARG A 84 -16.63 -13.31 -3.13
C ARG A 84 -16.25 -11.90 -3.57
N ASN A 85 -15.11 -11.39 -3.11
CA ASN A 85 -14.57 -10.09 -3.48
C ASN A 85 -14.20 -10.03 -4.97
N ALA A 86 -13.63 -11.10 -5.51
CA ALA A 86 -13.28 -11.22 -6.91
C ALA A 86 -14.53 -11.34 -7.81
N THR A 87 -15.57 -12.06 -7.39
CA THR A 87 -16.71 -12.41 -8.26
C THR A 87 -17.90 -11.47 -8.15
N SER A 88 -18.23 -11.00 -6.95
CA SER A 88 -19.46 -10.27 -6.70
C SER A 88 -19.33 -8.81 -7.13
N PRO A 89 -20.16 -8.31 -8.07
CA PRO A 89 -20.16 -6.90 -8.45
C PRO A 89 -20.45 -5.96 -7.27
N ALA A 90 -21.13 -6.47 -6.23
CA ALA A 90 -21.52 -5.71 -5.06
C ALA A 90 -20.51 -5.78 -3.89
N ALA A 91 -19.43 -6.55 -4.03
CA ALA A 91 -18.44 -6.71 -2.96
C ALA A 91 -17.65 -5.42 -2.70
N PRO A 92 -17.18 -5.19 -1.45
CA PRO A 92 -16.41 -4.01 -1.08
C PRO A 92 -15.19 -3.77 -1.98
N PHE A 93 -14.37 -4.79 -2.23
CA PHE A 93 -13.24 -4.73 -3.18
C PHE A 93 -13.64 -4.26 -4.58
N ARG A 94 -14.79 -4.74 -5.08
CA ARG A 94 -15.33 -4.34 -6.39
C ARG A 94 -15.95 -2.96 -6.39
N LYS A 95 -16.47 -2.47 -5.26
CA LYS A 95 -17.07 -1.13 -5.12
C LYS A 95 -16.02 -0.05 -4.89
N ASN A 96 -15.16 -0.26 -3.90
CA ASN A 96 -14.18 0.71 -3.41
C ASN A 96 -12.92 0.72 -4.28
N THR A 97 -12.45 -0.46 -4.71
CA THR A 97 -11.14 -0.58 -5.35
C THR A 97 -11.26 -0.74 -6.86
N LEU A 98 -12.17 -1.60 -7.34
CA LEU A 98 -12.30 -1.87 -8.76
C LEU A 98 -13.27 -0.92 -9.50
N GLY A 99 -14.43 -0.63 -8.92
CA GLY A 99 -15.51 0.15 -9.54
C GLY A 99 -15.16 1.62 -9.68
N GLU A 100 -14.65 2.24 -8.62
CA GLU A 100 -14.17 3.61 -8.66
C GLU A 100 -12.95 3.77 -9.58
N LYS A 101 -11.99 2.82 -9.59
CA LYS A 101 -10.77 2.94 -10.43
C LYS A 101 -10.99 2.56 -11.89
N ILE A 102 -11.88 1.62 -12.23
CA ILE A 102 -12.27 1.33 -13.63
C ILE A 102 -13.10 2.47 -14.21
N THR A 103 -14.08 2.99 -13.46
CA THR A 103 -14.90 4.15 -13.88
C THR A 103 -14.02 5.39 -14.04
N SER A 104 -13.01 5.56 -13.17
CA SER A 104 -12.06 6.65 -13.26
C SER A 104 -10.99 6.51 -14.35
N ARG A 105 -10.55 5.29 -14.69
CA ARG A 105 -9.71 5.01 -15.86
C ARG A 105 -10.46 5.30 -17.16
N ARG A 106 -11.76 4.98 -17.22
CA ARG A 106 -12.61 5.17 -18.40
C ARG A 106 -13.04 6.63 -18.61
N ASN A 107 -13.26 7.39 -17.53
CA ASN A 107 -13.68 8.79 -17.58
C ASN A 107 -12.52 9.81 -17.44
N LYS A 108 -11.26 9.36 -17.36
CA LYS A 108 -10.05 10.19 -17.12
C LYS A 108 -10.12 11.08 -15.86
N THR A 109 -11.06 10.83 -14.95
CA THR A 109 -11.39 11.75 -13.84
C THR A 109 -10.77 11.39 -12.50
N ILE A 110 -10.10 10.24 -12.34
CA ILE A 110 -9.12 10.08 -11.25
C ILE A 110 -7.77 9.72 -11.84
N LYS A 111 -6.85 10.66 -11.64
CA LYS A 111 -5.41 10.42 -11.52
C LYS A 111 -5.28 9.19 -10.63
N ALA A 112 -4.95 8.02 -11.21
CA ALA A 112 -4.45 6.86 -10.46
C ALA A 112 -3.66 7.39 -9.28
N ALA A 113 -3.89 6.90 -8.05
CA ALA A 113 -3.11 7.28 -6.88
C ALA A 113 -1.68 7.34 -7.37
N LYS A 114 -1.22 8.59 -7.60
CA LYS A 114 0.08 8.77 -8.19
C LYS A 114 0.92 8.14 -7.10
N HIS A 115 1.75 7.16 -7.44
CA HIS A 115 3.09 7.22 -6.87
C HIS A 115 3.47 8.66 -7.04
N VAL A 116 3.34 9.45 -5.98
CA VAL A 116 3.61 10.88 -6.03
C VAL A 116 5.10 10.84 -6.32
N PRO A 117 5.51 11.11 -7.56
CA PRO A 117 6.92 11.08 -7.87
C PRO A 117 7.43 12.25 -7.07
N LEU A 118 8.25 11.95 -6.07
CA LEU A 118 8.72 12.98 -5.17
C LEU A 118 9.52 14.03 -5.94
N ASN A 119 9.96 13.68 -7.17
CA ASN A 119 10.27 14.57 -8.27
C ASN A 119 9.97 13.87 -9.61
N GLY A 120 9.65 14.62 -10.66
CA GLY A 120 9.25 14.14 -12.00
C GLY A 120 10.31 13.36 -12.81
N TYR A 121 11.19 12.62 -12.14
CA TYR A 121 12.28 11.82 -12.72
C TYR A 121 12.09 10.30 -12.54
N ASP A 122 11.16 9.85 -11.70
CA ASP A 122 10.91 8.43 -11.51
C ASP A 122 10.03 7.89 -12.65
N ARG A 123 10.69 7.33 -13.66
CA ARG A 123 10.05 6.45 -14.63
C ARG A 123 9.70 5.15 -13.90
N ALA A 124 8.48 4.66 -14.14
CA ALA A 124 8.00 3.37 -13.67
C ALA A 124 8.89 2.23 -14.19
N ALA A 125 9.93 1.91 -13.44
CA ALA A 125 10.74 0.72 -13.63
C ALA A 125 10.55 -0.15 -12.37
N ASP A 126 10.19 -1.41 -12.59
CA ASP A 126 9.87 -2.39 -11.54
C ASP A 126 11.12 -2.86 -10.73
N GLU A 127 12.24 -2.13 -10.79
CA GLU A 127 13.48 -2.41 -10.05
C GLU A 127 14.03 -1.13 -9.41
N PHE A 128 14.49 -1.24 -8.16
CA PHE A 128 15.11 -0.16 -7.39
C PHE A 128 16.44 0.28 -8.03
N ASP A 129 16.45 1.44 -8.68
CA ASP A 129 17.65 2.03 -9.29
C ASP A 129 18.48 2.79 -8.24
N THR A 130 19.54 2.13 -7.76
CA THR A 130 20.52 2.69 -6.80
C THR A 130 21.17 3.99 -7.31
N SER A 131 21.43 4.11 -8.61
CA SER A 131 22.02 5.31 -9.21
C SER A 131 21.02 6.47 -9.26
N ALA A 132 19.73 6.18 -9.46
CA ALA A 132 18.67 7.19 -9.36
C ALA A 132 18.49 7.71 -7.92
N ALA A 133 18.53 6.80 -6.93
CA ALA A 133 18.49 7.17 -5.51
C ALA A 133 19.68 8.07 -5.12
N GLU A 134 20.90 7.70 -5.50
CA GLU A 134 22.10 8.52 -5.25
C GLU A 134 22.05 9.90 -5.94
N LYS A 135 21.38 9.99 -7.08
CA LYS A 135 21.18 11.26 -7.79
C LYS A 135 20.17 12.15 -7.06
N LEU A 136 19.10 11.57 -6.53
CA LEU A 136 18.11 12.27 -5.70
C LEU A 136 18.76 12.78 -4.40
N ASP A 137 19.57 11.96 -3.72
CA ASP A 137 20.29 12.36 -2.50
C ASP A 137 21.24 13.54 -2.75
N ARG A 138 21.96 13.51 -3.88
CA ARG A 138 22.82 14.64 -4.31
C ARG A 138 22.00 15.90 -4.57
N MET A 139 20.82 15.77 -5.16
CA MET A 139 19.92 16.89 -5.42
C MET A 139 19.34 17.48 -4.13
N HIS A 140 18.89 16.65 -3.19
CA HIS A 140 18.40 17.10 -1.87
C HIS A 140 19.50 17.80 -1.08
N SER A 141 20.72 17.24 -1.10
CA SER A 141 21.89 17.86 -0.47
C SER A 141 22.21 19.24 -1.05
N ARG A 142 22.09 19.41 -2.37
CA ARG A 142 22.26 20.70 -3.04
C ARG A 142 21.16 21.69 -2.67
N ASN A 143 19.90 21.25 -2.66
CA ASN A 143 18.76 22.12 -2.31
C ASN A 143 18.85 22.61 -0.87
N ILE A 144 19.24 21.76 0.08
CA ILE A 144 19.47 22.16 1.47
C ILE A 144 20.58 23.22 1.57
N LYS A 145 21.67 23.07 0.80
CA LYS A 145 22.75 24.09 0.76
C LYS A 145 22.23 25.42 0.21
N LEU A 146 21.42 25.40 -0.86
CA LEU A 146 20.83 26.62 -1.44
C LEU A 146 19.88 27.31 -0.46
N LEU A 147 19.02 26.56 0.23
CA LEU A 147 18.11 27.11 1.24
C LEU A 147 18.88 27.79 2.38
N ARG A 148 19.95 27.14 2.88
CA ARG A 148 20.83 27.75 3.90
C ARG A 148 21.51 29.03 3.41
N ALA A 149 22.04 29.01 2.19
CA ALA A 149 22.73 30.16 1.61
C ALA A 149 21.81 31.37 1.39
N ASN A 150 20.51 31.13 1.24
CA ASN A 150 19.50 32.18 1.03
C ASN A 150 18.73 32.55 2.30
N GLY A 151 19.26 32.21 3.48
CA GLY A 151 18.74 32.70 4.76
C GLY A 151 17.44 32.04 5.24
N PHE A 152 17.06 30.88 4.69
CA PHE A 152 15.91 30.13 5.22
C PHE A 152 16.20 29.65 6.65
N THR A 153 15.17 29.73 7.51
CA THR A 153 15.29 29.35 8.92
C THR A 153 15.57 27.86 9.09
N PRO A 154 16.24 27.45 10.18
CA PRO A 154 16.43 26.04 10.52
C PRO A 154 15.11 25.24 10.51
N ASP A 155 14.02 25.87 10.95
CA ASP A 155 12.68 25.27 10.96
C ASP A 155 12.13 25.01 9.56
N ALA A 156 12.36 25.92 8.61
CA ALA A 156 11.97 25.74 7.21
C ALA A 156 12.76 24.60 6.55
N ILE A 157 14.03 24.44 6.89
CA ILE A 157 14.88 23.34 6.41
C ILE A 157 14.47 22.00 7.05
N ALA A 158 14.12 22.01 8.33
CA ALA A 158 13.62 20.84 9.03
C ALA A 158 12.27 20.38 8.46
N LEU A 159 11.39 21.33 8.12
CA LEU A 159 10.13 21.05 7.43
C LEU A 159 10.37 20.44 6.05
N TYR A 160 11.30 20.99 5.26
CA TYR A 160 11.68 20.42 3.96
C TYR A 160 12.17 18.96 4.08
N ARG A 161 13.08 18.67 5.03
CA ARG A 161 13.56 17.31 5.28
C ARG A 161 12.46 16.36 5.70
N ARG A 162 11.59 16.78 6.63
CA ARG A 162 10.49 15.97 7.12
C ARG A 162 9.57 15.51 5.99
N ILE A 163 9.36 16.35 4.98
CA ILE A 163 8.47 16.01 3.86
C ILE A 163 9.15 15.10 2.84
N VAL A 164 10.44 15.31 2.60
CA VAL A 164 11.23 14.45 1.71
C VAL A 164 11.42 13.05 2.32
N GLU A 165 11.55 12.96 3.65
CA GLU A 165 11.88 11.72 4.35
C GLU A 165 10.67 11.01 4.98
N GLN A 166 9.55 11.70 5.25
CA GLN A 166 8.38 11.13 5.96
C GLN A 166 7.05 11.49 5.28
N SER A 167 6.79 10.86 4.13
CA SER A 167 5.49 10.93 3.45
C SER A 167 4.46 10.04 4.17
N GLY A 168 3.78 10.57 5.19
CA GLY A 168 2.72 9.82 5.87
C GLY A 168 1.78 10.64 6.76
N ARG A 169 2.09 11.92 7.02
CA ARG A 169 1.23 12.81 7.81
C ARG A 169 0.69 13.93 6.91
N PRO A 170 -0.60 14.26 7.00
CA PRO A 170 -1.13 15.45 6.34
C PRO A 170 -0.44 16.70 6.91
N ALA A 171 0.01 17.57 6.01
CA ALA A 171 0.59 18.86 6.36
C ALA A 171 -0.50 19.78 6.93
N THR A 172 -0.15 20.62 7.89
CA THR A 172 -1.01 21.71 8.34
C THR A 172 -1.03 22.83 7.29
N GLU A 173 -2.07 23.67 7.30
CA GLU A 173 -2.22 24.79 6.35
C GLU A 173 -1.00 25.76 6.35
N PHE A 174 -0.39 25.94 7.53
CA PHE A 174 0.85 26.71 7.68
C PHE A 174 2.05 26.02 7.02
N GLU A 175 2.17 24.70 7.23
CA GLU A 175 3.20 23.89 6.58
C GLU A 175 3.01 23.91 5.06
N GLU A 176 1.79 23.77 4.54
CA GLU A 176 1.49 23.87 3.10
C GLU A 176 1.92 25.20 2.49
N THR A 177 1.66 26.31 3.19
CA THR A 177 2.06 27.64 2.72
C THR A 177 3.59 27.78 2.68
N ALA A 178 4.29 27.33 3.73
CA ALA A 178 5.74 27.33 3.78
C ALA A 178 6.35 26.42 2.69
N ILE A 179 5.75 25.26 2.45
CA ILE A 179 6.12 24.30 1.41
C ILE A 179 6.00 24.91 0.02
N ASN A 180 4.89 25.59 -0.26
CA ASN A 180 4.66 26.25 -1.54
C ASN A 180 5.72 27.33 -1.80
N ASN A 181 6.14 28.07 -0.77
CA ASN A 181 7.18 29.09 -0.90
C ASN A 181 8.57 28.50 -1.12
N ILE A 182 8.94 27.44 -0.38
CA ILE A 182 10.20 26.72 -0.57
C ILE A 182 10.26 26.08 -1.96
N THR A 183 9.16 25.47 -2.40
CA THR A 183 9.06 24.79 -3.71
C THR A 183 9.18 25.78 -4.86
N LYS A 184 8.48 26.92 -4.77
CA LYS A 184 8.61 28.01 -5.77
C LYS A 184 10.05 28.51 -5.85
N PHE A 185 10.70 28.74 -4.70
CA PHE A 185 12.09 29.19 -4.66
C PHE A 185 13.04 28.21 -5.37
N LEU A 186 12.92 26.91 -5.07
CA LEU A 186 13.78 25.87 -5.67
C LEU A 186 13.54 25.70 -7.18
N ILE A 187 12.34 25.99 -7.68
CA ILE A 187 12.01 25.93 -9.12
C ILE A 187 12.57 27.16 -9.88
N THR A 188 12.70 28.31 -9.21
CA THR A 188 13.14 29.58 -9.81
C THR A 188 14.67 29.79 -9.84
N GLN A 189 15.47 28.83 -9.36
CA GLN A 189 16.94 28.88 -9.32
C GLN A 189 17.56 28.03 -10.43
#